data_AF-A0A3D6D828-F1
#
_entry.id   AF-A0A3D6D828-F1
#
_cell.length_a   1.000
_cell.length_b   1.000
_cell.length_c   1.000
_cell.angle_alpha   90.00
_cell.angle_beta   90.00
_cell.angle_gamma   90.00
#
_symmetry.space_group_name_H-M   'P 1'
#
loop_
_entity.id
_entity.type
_entity.pdbx_description
1 polymer ?
#
loop_
_entity_poly.entity_id
_entity_poly.type
_entity_poly.pdbx_seq_one_letter_code
_entity_poly.pdbx_strand_id
1 'polypeptide(L)'
;LNQTKKPVRAAHLDQQPWLKAPLKANPRFLRDRYWPDGMVRVGGRDYTAMVESPCYLKGELSCLSCHQMHHPQPGSKQMELWLDDQVKSGMDSNEACLQCHEGMRDNLSEHTHHTANSTGSSCYNCHMPHTTYGLLKGIRSHQIDAPSIKVNLETGRPNACNLCHLDQTIEWSADYLEKWYGQPKPALNLENRRIAASVLWLLKGDAGLRALTAWHYGWKDAQEASGVSWQVPILARLLEDPYSAVRFITARSLRSYTGLEDLDFDFLDEASSWKTSVEKALAVWETTQKAENQILEPQRVLFKSSAEFDERLIRAMLSKRVNLSMDLQE
;
A
#
# COMPACT_ATOMS: atom_id res chain seq x y z
N LEU A 1 11.38 0.97 25.94
CA LEU A 1 10.53 0.10 25.07
C LEU A 1 11.32 -1.11 24.56
N ASN A 2 12.57 -0.95 24.12
CA ASN A 2 13.43 -2.09 23.72
C ASN A 2 13.87 -3.03 24.87
N GLN A 3 13.66 -2.65 26.13
CA GLN A 3 14.16 -3.41 27.28
C GLN A 3 13.16 -4.44 27.85
N THR A 4 11.87 -4.35 27.53
CA THR A 4 10.84 -5.18 28.20
C THR A 4 10.62 -6.54 27.55
N LYS A 5 11.24 -6.81 26.38
CA LYS A 5 11.04 -8.05 25.57
C LYS A 5 9.58 -8.43 25.28
N LYS A 6 8.61 -7.53 25.53
CA LYS A 6 7.18 -7.75 25.31
C LYS A 6 6.73 -7.00 24.06
N PRO A 7 6.00 -7.66 23.14
CA PRO A 7 5.44 -6.98 21.97
C PRO A 7 4.45 -5.91 22.41
N VAL A 8 4.44 -4.77 21.70
CA VAL A 8 3.48 -3.69 21.96
C VAL A 8 2.23 -3.94 21.13
N ARG A 9 1.10 -4.19 21.78
CA ARG A 9 -0.19 -4.38 21.10
C ARG A 9 -0.99 -3.08 21.12
N ALA A 10 -0.89 -2.25 20.08
CA ALA A 10 -1.41 -0.89 20.10
C ALA A 10 -2.94 -0.80 20.27
N ALA A 11 -3.69 -1.83 19.87
CA ALA A 11 -5.13 -1.92 20.09
C ALA A 11 -5.54 -2.24 21.55
N HIS A 12 -4.60 -2.70 22.39
CA HIS A 12 -4.85 -3.21 23.75
C HIS A 12 -3.96 -2.53 24.80
N LEU A 13 -3.82 -1.20 24.72
CA LEU A 13 -2.94 -0.43 25.62
C LEU A 13 -3.40 -0.46 27.09
N ASP A 14 -4.70 -0.59 27.32
CA ASP A 14 -5.32 -0.75 28.63
C ASP A 14 -4.80 -2.01 29.36
N GLN A 15 -4.53 -3.08 28.60
CA GLN A 15 -3.95 -4.34 29.09
C GLN A 15 -2.42 -4.27 29.26
N GLN A 16 -1.79 -3.15 28.90
CA GLN A 16 -0.33 -2.96 28.94
C GLN A 16 0.05 -1.72 29.78
N PRO A 17 -0.26 -1.69 31.09
CA PRO A 17 0.01 -0.52 31.94
C PRO A 17 1.49 -0.14 32.02
N TRP A 18 2.39 -1.11 31.78
CA TRP A 18 3.84 -0.90 31.69
C TRP A 18 4.25 0.01 30.52
N LEU A 19 3.37 0.26 29.55
CA LEU A 19 3.62 1.19 28.43
C LEU A 19 3.35 2.66 28.77
N LYS A 20 2.63 2.96 29.85
CA LYS A 20 2.22 4.36 30.16
C LYS A 20 3.41 5.31 30.26
N ALA A 21 4.40 4.98 31.10
CA ALA A 21 5.58 5.84 31.28
C ALA A 21 6.48 5.90 30.04
N PRO A 22 6.82 4.78 29.36
CA PRO A 22 7.60 4.84 28.14
C PRO A 22 6.93 5.58 26.97
N LEU A 23 5.61 5.46 26.81
CA LEU A 23 4.87 6.21 25.78
C LEU A 23 4.81 7.70 26.10
N LYS A 24 4.75 8.09 27.38
CA LYS A 24 4.89 9.49 27.79
C LYS A 24 6.27 10.04 27.43
N ALA A 25 7.32 9.23 27.57
CA ALA A 25 8.69 9.61 27.22
C ALA A 25 8.95 9.65 25.70
N ASN A 26 8.23 8.82 24.92
CA ASN A 26 8.28 8.81 23.46
C ASN A 26 6.87 8.86 22.86
N PRO A 27 6.24 10.04 22.79
CA PRO A 27 4.85 10.19 22.36
C PRO A 27 4.63 9.83 20.88
N ARG A 28 5.70 9.77 20.07
CA ARG A 28 5.62 9.39 18.65
C ARG A 28 5.59 7.88 18.43
N PHE A 29 5.95 7.07 19.43
CA PHE A 29 6.16 5.63 19.26
C PHE A 29 4.99 4.92 18.58
N LEU A 30 3.76 5.19 19.00
CA LEU A 30 2.57 4.54 18.44
C LEU A 30 2.28 5.04 17.03
N ARG A 31 2.14 6.35 16.85
CA ARG A 31 1.78 6.97 15.57
C ARG A 31 2.77 6.65 14.44
N ASP A 32 4.05 6.51 14.78
CA ASP A 32 5.10 6.24 13.80
C ASP A 32 5.24 4.72 13.51
N ARG A 33 4.53 3.83 14.22
CA ARG A 33 4.66 2.36 14.06
C ARG A 33 3.34 1.63 13.83
N TYR A 34 2.22 2.27 14.14
CA TYR A 34 0.89 1.71 14.04
C TYR A 34 -0.06 2.72 13.39
N TRP A 35 -1.04 2.21 12.68
CA TRP A 35 -2.24 2.94 12.29
C TRP A 35 -3.08 3.26 13.54
N PRO A 36 -4.00 4.24 13.49
CA PRO A 36 -4.84 4.60 14.63
C PRO A 36 -5.67 3.48 15.25
N ASP A 37 -6.01 2.43 14.49
CA ASP A 37 -6.69 1.21 14.96
C ASP A 37 -5.75 0.21 15.65
N GLY A 38 -4.46 0.51 15.72
CA GLY A 38 -3.43 -0.35 16.29
C GLY A 38 -2.86 -1.37 15.31
N MET A 39 -3.25 -1.35 14.04
CA MET A 39 -2.63 -2.20 13.03
C MET A 39 -1.18 -1.78 12.76
N VAL A 40 -0.29 -2.76 12.61
CA VAL A 40 1.13 -2.50 12.34
C VAL A 40 1.26 -1.73 11.02
N ARG A 41 2.09 -0.68 11.07
CA ARG A 41 2.34 0.23 9.96
C ARG A 41 3.77 0.13 9.41
N VAL A 42 4.70 -0.41 10.21
CA VAL A 42 6.11 -0.55 9.85
C VAL A 42 6.62 -1.97 10.08
N GLY A 43 7.62 -2.39 9.31
CA GLY A 43 8.23 -3.72 9.41
C GLY A 43 8.82 -4.05 10.79
N GLY A 44 9.20 -5.32 10.99
CA GLY A 44 9.82 -5.81 12.23
C GLY A 44 8.82 -6.09 13.36
N ARG A 45 7.52 -6.11 13.07
CA ARG A 45 6.42 -6.31 14.03
C ARG A 45 5.38 -7.31 13.52
N ASP A 46 5.77 -8.17 12.60
CA ASP A 46 4.88 -9.10 11.91
C ASP A 46 4.21 -10.10 12.86
N TYR A 47 4.92 -10.55 13.89
CA TYR A 47 4.32 -11.35 14.98
C TYR A 47 3.21 -10.56 15.70
N THR A 48 3.46 -9.30 16.06
CA THR A 48 2.46 -8.44 16.71
C THR A 48 1.24 -8.26 15.82
N ALA A 49 1.43 -8.06 14.52
CA ALA A 49 0.34 -7.95 13.56
C ALA A 49 -0.47 -9.27 13.47
N MET A 50 0.22 -10.40 13.34
CA MET A 50 -0.39 -11.72 13.18
C MET A 50 -1.25 -12.13 14.38
N VAL A 51 -0.82 -11.84 15.62
CA VAL A 51 -1.61 -12.17 16.81
C VAL A 51 -2.88 -11.33 16.99
N GLU A 52 -3.04 -10.24 16.24
CA GLU A 52 -4.28 -9.47 16.19
C GLU A 52 -5.27 -9.98 15.13
N SER A 53 -4.83 -10.89 14.24
CA SER A 53 -5.69 -11.43 13.20
C SER A 53 -6.76 -12.39 13.77
N PRO A 54 -7.97 -12.45 13.18
CA PRO A 54 -8.95 -13.46 13.54
C PRO A 54 -8.43 -14.90 13.35
N CYS A 55 -7.55 -15.12 12.38
CA CYS A 55 -6.90 -16.41 12.13
C CYS A 55 -6.07 -16.91 13.31
N TYR A 56 -5.44 -16.00 14.07
CA TYR A 56 -4.75 -16.32 15.33
C TYR A 56 -5.72 -16.37 16.51
N LEU A 57 -6.58 -15.35 16.65
CA LEU A 57 -7.45 -15.21 17.81
C LEU A 57 -8.54 -16.28 17.91
N LYS A 58 -8.95 -16.86 16.77
CA LYS A 58 -10.03 -17.85 16.67
C LYS A 58 -9.59 -19.15 15.98
N GLY A 59 -8.31 -19.28 15.66
CA GLY A 59 -7.76 -20.43 14.95
C GLY A 59 -6.36 -20.77 15.45
N GLU A 60 -5.59 -21.46 14.62
CA GLU A 60 -4.26 -21.99 14.98
C GLU A 60 -3.14 -21.36 14.15
N LEU A 61 -3.37 -20.16 13.59
CA LEU A 61 -2.37 -19.48 12.77
C LEU A 61 -1.08 -19.27 13.57
N SER A 62 0.06 -19.57 12.95
CA SER A 62 1.38 -19.24 13.47
C SER A 62 2.30 -18.84 12.32
N CYS A 63 3.49 -18.32 12.63
CA CYS A 63 4.51 -18.04 11.61
C CYS A 63 4.80 -19.31 10.78
N LEU A 64 4.80 -20.47 11.45
CA LEU A 64 5.08 -21.77 10.84
C LEU A 64 3.90 -22.35 10.06
N SER A 65 2.76 -21.67 9.98
CA SER A 65 1.70 -22.06 9.04
C SER A 65 2.17 -21.80 7.60
N CYS A 66 2.81 -20.65 7.34
CA CYS A 66 3.26 -20.25 6.00
C CYS A 66 4.78 -20.31 5.81
N HIS A 67 5.58 -20.05 6.86
CA HIS A 67 7.04 -20.03 6.78
C HIS A 67 7.67 -21.33 7.28
N GLN A 68 8.86 -21.65 6.78
CA GLN A 68 9.71 -22.71 7.33
C GLN A 68 11.09 -22.14 7.64
N MET A 69 11.66 -22.56 8.77
CA MET A 69 12.97 -22.06 9.23
C MET A 69 14.14 -22.72 8.49
N HIS A 70 13.96 -23.97 8.03
CA HIS A 70 14.99 -24.74 7.35
C HIS A 70 14.42 -25.31 6.05
N HIS A 71 15.11 -25.08 4.93
CA HIS A 71 14.75 -25.69 3.66
C HIS A 71 15.17 -27.17 3.64
N PRO A 72 14.29 -28.10 3.23
CA PRO A 72 14.59 -29.54 3.27
C PRO A 72 15.61 -30.00 2.23
N GLN A 73 15.90 -29.16 1.23
CA GLN A 73 16.78 -29.48 0.10
C GLN A 73 17.84 -28.36 -0.09
N PRO A 74 18.98 -28.41 0.63
CA PRO A 74 20.05 -27.43 0.47
C PRO A 74 20.61 -27.39 -0.96
N GLY A 75 20.87 -26.18 -1.48
CA GLY A 75 21.46 -25.99 -2.83
C GLY A 75 20.49 -26.22 -4.00
N SER A 76 19.21 -26.46 -3.73
CA SER A 76 18.17 -26.54 -4.78
C SER A 76 17.72 -25.15 -5.24
N LYS A 77 17.19 -25.06 -6.47
CA LYS A 77 16.54 -23.83 -6.96
C LYS A 77 15.37 -23.40 -6.07
N GLN A 78 14.67 -24.35 -5.47
CA GLN A 78 13.59 -24.09 -4.52
C GLN A 78 14.12 -23.42 -3.25
N MET A 79 15.32 -23.78 -2.79
CA MET A 79 15.98 -23.08 -1.70
C MET A 79 16.29 -21.63 -2.07
N GLU A 80 16.78 -21.37 -3.28
CA GLU A 80 17.07 -20.01 -3.74
C GLU A 80 15.83 -19.11 -3.71
N LEU A 81 14.67 -19.63 -4.14
CA LEU A 81 13.40 -18.92 -4.05
C LEU A 81 12.93 -18.74 -2.59
N TRP A 82 13.11 -19.77 -1.75
CA TRP A 82 12.78 -19.72 -0.32
C TRP A 82 13.64 -18.71 0.45
N LEU A 83 14.85 -18.37 0.00
CA LEU A 83 15.68 -17.36 0.67
C LEU A 83 15.01 -15.98 0.69
N ASP A 84 14.11 -15.71 -0.26
CA ASP A 84 13.23 -14.55 -0.25
C ASP A 84 12.05 -14.83 0.72
N ASP A 85 12.09 -14.17 1.89
CA ASP A 85 11.08 -14.21 2.95
C ASP A 85 10.82 -15.58 3.64
N GLN A 86 11.55 -16.65 3.33
CA GLN A 86 11.44 -17.97 3.98
C GLN A 86 10.05 -18.63 3.90
N VAL A 87 9.27 -18.28 2.88
CA VAL A 87 7.93 -18.82 2.63
C VAL A 87 8.05 -20.27 2.14
N LYS A 88 7.31 -21.20 2.76
CA LYS A 88 7.29 -22.61 2.32
C LYS A 88 6.82 -22.70 0.86
N SER A 89 7.30 -23.74 0.16
CA SER A 89 6.83 -24.04 -1.19
C SER A 89 5.30 -24.17 -1.22
N GLY A 90 4.66 -23.44 -2.14
CA GLY A 90 3.21 -23.41 -2.31
C GLY A 90 2.47 -22.44 -1.38
N MET A 91 3.11 -21.98 -0.30
CA MET A 91 2.51 -21.00 0.62
C MET A 91 2.58 -19.58 0.09
N ASP A 92 3.29 -19.32 -0.99
CA ASP A 92 3.22 -18.07 -1.78
C ASP A 92 1.94 -17.97 -2.64
N SER A 93 1.08 -19.00 -2.60
CA SER A 93 -0.20 -19.07 -3.31
C SER A 93 -1.41 -19.11 -2.35
N ASN A 94 -2.62 -19.06 -2.90
CA ASN A 94 -3.88 -19.18 -2.13
C ASN A 94 -3.95 -20.45 -1.26
N GLU A 95 -3.15 -21.47 -1.56
CA GLU A 95 -3.08 -22.69 -0.72
C GLU A 95 -2.81 -22.36 0.75
N ALA A 96 -2.00 -21.33 1.03
CA ALA A 96 -1.76 -20.90 2.40
C ALA A 96 -3.03 -20.57 3.19
N CYS A 97 -4.01 -19.96 2.52
CA CYS A 97 -5.31 -19.62 3.11
C CYS A 97 -6.27 -20.83 3.06
N LEU A 98 -6.25 -21.58 1.97
CA LEU A 98 -7.17 -22.70 1.73
C LEU A 98 -6.96 -23.89 2.67
N GLN A 99 -5.81 -23.98 3.36
CA GLN A 99 -5.59 -24.93 4.46
C GLN A 99 -6.68 -24.87 5.55
N CYS A 100 -7.20 -23.67 5.83
CA CYS A 100 -8.26 -23.44 6.83
C CYS A 100 -9.58 -23.00 6.18
N HIS A 101 -9.53 -22.52 4.94
CA HIS A 101 -10.68 -21.99 4.19
C HIS A 101 -11.05 -22.90 3.00
N GLU A 102 -11.09 -24.21 3.23
CA GLU A 102 -11.32 -25.22 2.17
C GLU A 102 -12.56 -24.94 1.32
N GLY A 103 -13.65 -24.45 1.94
CA GLY A 103 -14.89 -24.11 1.25
C GLY A 103 -14.78 -23.00 0.19
N MET A 104 -13.64 -22.28 0.14
CA MET A 104 -13.38 -21.27 -0.88
C MET A 104 -12.63 -21.81 -2.10
N ARG A 105 -12.13 -23.07 -2.06
CA ARG A 105 -11.29 -23.64 -3.11
C ARG A 105 -11.97 -23.64 -4.48
N ASP A 106 -13.25 -24.02 -4.51
CA ASP A 106 -14.03 -24.16 -5.75
C ASP A 106 -14.76 -22.86 -6.14
N ASN A 107 -14.84 -21.89 -5.23
CA ASN A 107 -15.64 -20.66 -5.41
C ASN A 107 -14.78 -19.39 -5.38
N LEU A 108 -13.51 -19.49 -5.81
CA LEU A 108 -12.55 -18.39 -5.72
C LEU A 108 -13.05 -17.12 -6.43
N SER A 109 -13.45 -17.22 -7.70
CA SER A 109 -13.96 -16.06 -8.45
C SER A 109 -15.29 -15.52 -7.94
N GLU A 110 -16.12 -16.35 -7.32
CA GLU A 110 -17.35 -15.89 -6.68
C GLU A 110 -17.03 -15.08 -5.43
N HIS A 111 -16.01 -15.49 -4.66
CA HIS A 111 -15.56 -14.76 -3.49
C HIS A 111 -14.79 -13.49 -3.84
N THR A 112 -13.82 -13.57 -4.75
CA THR A 112 -12.91 -12.45 -5.07
C THR A 112 -13.50 -11.48 -6.06
N HIS A 113 -14.52 -11.90 -6.84
CA HIS A 113 -15.07 -11.17 -7.98
C HIS A 113 -14.04 -10.81 -9.07
N HIS A 114 -12.91 -11.52 -9.08
CA HIS A 114 -11.87 -11.43 -10.10
C HIS A 114 -11.78 -12.75 -10.87
N THR A 115 -11.21 -12.72 -12.08
CA THR A 115 -10.96 -13.96 -12.83
C THR A 115 -10.01 -14.86 -12.03
N ALA A 116 -10.24 -16.17 -12.02
CA ALA A 116 -9.55 -17.09 -11.10
C ALA A 116 -8.02 -17.04 -11.22
N ASN A 117 -7.50 -16.82 -12.43
CA ASN A 117 -6.06 -16.78 -12.71
C ASN A 117 -5.45 -15.36 -12.64
N SER A 118 -6.21 -14.36 -12.22
CA SER A 118 -5.69 -12.99 -12.05
C SER A 118 -5.09 -12.77 -10.67
N THR A 119 -4.22 -11.77 -10.57
CA THR A 119 -3.65 -11.29 -9.30
C THR A 119 -4.72 -10.80 -8.32
N GLY A 120 -5.86 -10.32 -8.82
CA GLY A 120 -7.03 -9.96 -8.00
C GLY A 120 -7.71 -11.16 -7.32
N SER A 121 -7.47 -12.38 -7.79
CA SER A 121 -7.91 -13.60 -7.12
C SER A 121 -6.92 -14.15 -6.10
N SER A 122 -5.81 -13.45 -5.83
CA SER A 122 -4.91 -13.80 -4.73
C SER A 122 -5.48 -13.35 -3.38
N CYS A 123 -5.70 -14.30 -2.45
CA CYS A 123 -6.18 -14.01 -1.09
C CYS A 123 -5.29 -12.96 -0.41
N TYR A 124 -3.98 -13.03 -0.66
CA TYR A 124 -3.00 -12.10 -0.12
C TYR A 124 -3.25 -10.65 -0.53
N ASN A 125 -3.70 -10.39 -1.76
CA ASN A 125 -3.81 -9.02 -2.25
C ASN A 125 -4.97 -8.25 -1.58
N CYS A 126 -6.00 -8.95 -1.09
CA CYS A 126 -7.09 -8.34 -0.35
C CYS A 126 -6.92 -8.44 1.17
N HIS A 127 -6.47 -9.58 1.68
CA HIS A 127 -6.43 -9.87 3.12
C HIS A 127 -5.07 -9.64 3.78
N MET A 128 -4.00 -9.53 2.97
CA MET A 128 -2.64 -9.17 3.40
C MET A 128 -2.04 -8.10 2.48
N PRO A 129 -2.73 -6.95 2.29
CA PRO A 129 -2.28 -5.92 1.37
C PRO A 129 -0.94 -5.33 1.81
N HIS A 130 -0.22 -4.70 0.88
CA HIS A 130 1.07 -4.06 1.15
C HIS A 130 0.94 -2.74 1.93
N THR A 131 0.38 -2.77 3.14
CA THR A 131 0.12 -1.58 3.97
C THR A 131 1.18 -1.32 5.04
N THR A 132 2.23 -2.15 5.07
CA THR A 132 3.34 -2.05 6.02
C THR A 132 4.56 -1.48 5.31
N TYR A 133 5.15 -0.43 5.85
CA TYR A 133 6.37 0.17 5.31
C TYR A 133 7.62 -0.46 5.93
N GLY A 134 8.58 -0.91 5.13
CA GLY A 134 9.88 -1.36 5.63
C GLY A 134 10.87 -1.57 4.49
N LEU A 135 12.16 -1.40 4.76
CA LEU A 135 13.26 -1.52 3.78
C LEU A 135 13.00 -0.70 2.51
N LEU A 136 12.42 0.50 2.69
CA LEU A 136 12.00 1.40 1.62
C LEU A 136 11.02 0.75 0.62
N LYS A 137 10.27 -0.30 0.99
CA LYS A 137 9.25 -0.97 0.15
C LYS A 137 7.93 -1.13 0.88
N GLY A 138 6.87 -1.46 0.14
CA GLY A 138 5.65 -2.02 0.68
C GLY A 138 5.89 -3.47 1.09
N ILE A 139 5.46 -3.83 2.29
CA ILE A 139 5.49 -5.19 2.86
C ILE A 139 4.04 -5.59 3.14
N ARG A 140 3.71 -6.85 2.89
CA ARG A 140 2.39 -7.41 3.21
C ARG A 140 2.10 -7.25 4.70
N SER A 141 0.88 -6.83 5.02
CA SER A 141 0.45 -6.87 6.41
C SER A 141 0.24 -8.30 6.87
N HIS A 142 0.81 -8.63 8.03
CA HIS A 142 0.56 -9.90 8.71
C HIS A 142 -0.65 -9.87 9.63
N GLN A 143 -1.30 -8.71 9.81
CA GLN A 143 -2.61 -8.64 10.46
C GLN A 143 -3.69 -8.91 9.42
N ILE A 144 -3.96 -10.19 9.21
CA ILE A 144 -4.92 -10.69 8.20
C ILE A 144 -6.32 -10.20 8.57
N ASP A 145 -6.91 -9.36 7.71
CA ASP A 145 -8.25 -8.78 7.90
C ASP A 145 -9.04 -8.71 6.58
N ALA A 146 -10.30 -8.31 6.63
CA ALA A 146 -11.12 -8.10 5.44
C ALA A 146 -11.10 -6.62 5.03
N PRO A 147 -11.07 -6.29 3.73
CA PRO A 147 -11.17 -4.91 3.26
C PRO A 147 -12.41 -4.20 3.84
N SER A 148 -12.22 -2.97 4.31
CA SER A 148 -13.28 -2.16 4.90
C SER A 148 -13.06 -0.67 4.63
N ILE A 149 -14.05 -0.02 4.00
CA ILE A 149 -14.01 1.44 3.79
C ILE A 149 -14.24 2.20 5.08
N LYS A 150 -15.02 1.65 6.02
CA LYS A 150 -15.17 2.24 7.35
C LYS A 150 -13.80 2.40 8.03
N VAL A 151 -13.01 1.34 8.05
CA VAL A 151 -11.65 1.36 8.64
C VAL A 151 -10.75 2.35 7.90
N ASN A 152 -10.79 2.36 6.57
CA ASN A 152 -10.03 3.35 5.78
C ASN A 152 -10.33 4.79 6.18
N LEU A 153 -11.61 5.15 6.33
CA LEU A 153 -12.03 6.51 6.69
C LEU A 153 -11.69 6.88 8.14
N GLU A 154 -11.83 5.93 9.07
CA GLU A 154 -11.59 6.16 10.51
C GLU A 154 -10.10 6.23 10.85
N THR A 155 -9.24 5.52 10.10
CA THR A 155 -7.82 5.33 10.45
C THR A 155 -6.86 5.99 9.48
N GLY A 156 -7.29 6.27 8.24
CA GLY A 156 -6.42 6.71 7.15
C GLY A 156 -5.56 5.60 6.55
N ARG A 157 -5.64 4.34 7.03
CA ARG A 157 -4.96 3.18 6.43
C ARG A 157 -5.53 2.93 5.02
N PRO A 158 -4.71 2.76 3.97
CA PRO A 158 -5.23 2.53 2.63
C PRO A 158 -5.95 1.18 2.54
N ASN A 159 -7.04 1.13 1.77
CA ASN A 159 -7.79 -0.11 1.54
C ASN A 159 -7.18 -0.90 0.37
N ALA A 160 -7.30 -2.23 0.42
CA ALA A 160 -6.71 -3.13 -0.57
C ALA A 160 -7.17 -2.88 -2.01
N CYS A 161 -8.45 -2.54 -2.22
CA CYS A 161 -9.00 -2.35 -3.57
C CYS A 161 -8.30 -1.20 -4.30
N ASN A 162 -8.17 -0.04 -3.65
CA ASN A 162 -7.54 1.14 -4.25
C ASN A 162 -6.00 1.11 -4.21
N LEU A 163 -5.39 0.04 -3.71
CA LEU A 163 -3.95 -0.22 -3.85
C LEU A 163 -3.61 -0.91 -5.18
N CYS A 164 -4.59 -1.56 -5.82
CA CYS A 164 -4.48 -2.03 -7.21
C CYS A 164 -5.20 -1.08 -8.18
N HIS A 165 -6.46 -0.72 -7.87
CA HIS A 165 -7.27 0.18 -8.69
C HIS A 165 -6.98 1.64 -8.34
N LEU A 166 -5.78 2.07 -8.72
CA LEU A 166 -5.24 3.38 -8.38
C LEU A 166 -6.05 4.54 -8.98
N ASP A 167 -6.82 4.30 -10.04
CA ASP A 167 -7.68 5.25 -10.74
C ASP A 167 -9.08 5.39 -10.12
N GLN A 168 -9.42 4.55 -9.14
CA GLN A 168 -10.75 4.46 -8.56
C GLN A 168 -10.89 5.24 -7.24
N THR A 169 -12.11 5.71 -6.98
CA THR A 169 -12.44 6.50 -5.78
C THR A 169 -12.70 5.59 -4.57
N ILE A 170 -12.79 6.19 -3.39
CA ILE A 170 -13.26 5.46 -2.19
C ILE A 170 -14.72 5.04 -2.34
N GLU A 171 -15.53 5.87 -3.00
CA GLU A 171 -16.93 5.54 -3.31
C GLU A 171 -17.05 4.29 -4.18
N TRP A 172 -16.22 4.16 -5.21
CA TRP A 172 -16.19 2.97 -6.05
C TRP A 172 -15.96 1.70 -5.24
N SER A 173 -14.95 1.71 -4.36
CA SER A 173 -14.67 0.56 -3.50
C SER A 173 -15.80 0.28 -2.51
N ALA A 174 -16.45 1.32 -1.98
CA ALA A 174 -17.58 1.16 -1.08
C ALA A 174 -18.80 0.54 -1.77
N ASP A 175 -19.11 0.96 -3.01
CA ASP A 175 -20.21 0.41 -3.81
C ASP A 175 -20.01 -1.08 -4.09
N TYR A 176 -18.79 -1.48 -4.44
CA TYR A 176 -18.49 -2.89 -4.66
C TYR A 176 -18.51 -3.73 -3.39
N LEU A 177 -17.98 -3.22 -2.27
CA LEU A 177 -18.03 -3.93 -0.99
C LEU A 177 -19.46 -4.06 -0.44
N GLU A 178 -20.32 -3.07 -0.68
CA GLU A 178 -21.75 -3.14 -0.37
C GLU A 178 -22.45 -4.18 -1.25
N LYS A 179 -22.25 -4.11 -2.57
CA LYS A 179 -22.88 -5.01 -3.53
C LYS A 179 -22.46 -6.47 -3.35
N TRP A 180 -21.19 -6.73 -3.10
CA TRP A 180 -20.62 -8.07 -3.07
C TRP A 180 -20.73 -8.73 -1.69
N TYR A 181 -20.54 -7.97 -0.62
CA TYR A 181 -20.43 -8.52 0.74
C TYR A 181 -21.43 -7.93 1.72
N GLY A 182 -22.33 -7.05 1.28
CA GLY A 182 -23.33 -6.42 2.15
C GLY A 182 -22.73 -5.47 3.18
N GLN A 183 -21.49 -5.00 3.00
CA GLN A 183 -20.90 -4.01 3.92
C GLN A 183 -21.63 -2.67 3.78
N PRO A 184 -22.13 -2.06 4.88
CA PRO A 184 -22.83 -0.79 4.79
C PRO A 184 -21.95 0.31 4.18
N LYS A 185 -22.43 0.99 3.13
CA LYS A 185 -21.71 2.12 2.55
C LYS A 185 -21.65 3.29 3.56
N PRO A 186 -20.45 3.73 4.00
CA PRO A 186 -20.32 4.84 4.93
C PRO A 186 -20.62 6.18 4.25
N ALA A 187 -20.88 7.21 5.04
CA ALA A 187 -21.02 8.57 4.53
C ALA A 187 -19.69 9.10 3.96
N LEU A 188 -19.68 9.50 2.70
CA LEU A 188 -18.49 10.00 2.00
C LEU A 188 -18.57 11.50 1.72
N ASN A 189 -17.48 12.21 1.94
CA ASN A 189 -17.32 13.60 1.49
C ASN A 189 -17.14 13.67 -0.04
N LEU A 190 -17.22 14.87 -0.60
CA LEU A 190 -17.16 15.07 -2.06
C LEU A 190 -15.83 14.60 -2.67
N GLU A 191 -14.72 14.75 -1.94
CA GLU A 191 -13.39 14.40 -2.43
C GLU A 191 -13.26 12.88 -2.61
N ASN A 192 -13.70 12.10 -1.62
CA ASN A 192 -13.70 10.64 -1.64
C ASN A 192 -14.66 10.04 -2.68
N ARG A 193 -15.62 10.81 -3.17
CA ARG A 193 -16.54 10.43 -4.25
C ARG A 193 -15.99 10.71 -5.64
N ARG A 194 -15.18 11.77 -5.77
CA ARG A 194 -14.78 12.32 -7.08
C ARG A 194 -13.35 12.04 -7.47
N ILE A 195 -12.43 11.94 -6.51
CA ILE A 195 -11.01 11.80 -6.77
C ILE A 195 -10.57 10.39 -6.40
N ALA A 196 -9.70 9.83 -7.24
CA ALA A 196 -9.13 8.53 -6.99
C ALA A 196 -8.42 8.50 -5.63
N ALA A 197 -8.65 7.43 -4.86
CA ALA A 197 -8.15 7.36 -3.49
C ALA A 197 -6.62 7.42 -3.43
N SER A 198 -5.96 6.74 -4.36
CA SER A 198 -4.50 6.73 -4.47
C SER A 198 -3.93 8.14 -4.72
N VAL A 199 -4.59 8.96 -5.54
CA VAL A 199 -4.18 10.35 -5.81
C VAL A 199 -4.27 11.20 -4.55
N LEU A 200 -5.32 11.03 -3.75
CA LEU A 200 -5.45 11.71 -2.46
C LEU A 200 -4.35 11.28 -1.49
N TRP A 201 -4.07 9.98 -1.41
CA TRP A 201 -3.01 9.44 -0.57
C TRP A 201 -1.63 9.93 -0.98
N LEU A 202 -1.35 9.98 -2.29
CA LEU A 202 -0.09 10.41 -2.86
C LEU A 202 0.18 11.91 -2.66
N LEU A 203 -0.85 12.76 -2.83
CA LEU A 203 -0.67 14.21 -2.78
C LEU A 203 -0.87 14.80 -1.38
N LYS A 204 -1.82 14.26 -0.61
CA LYS A 204 -2.24 14.82 0.69
C LYS A 204 -1.82 13.98 1.90
N GLY A 205 -1.63 12.66 1.72
CA GLY A 205 -1.29 11.74 2.80
C GLY A 205 -0.03 12.15 3.55
N ASP A 206 0.19 11.57 4.73
CA ASP A 206 1.45 11.74 5.45
C ASP A 206 2.61 11.02 4.72
N ALA A 207 3.86 11.21 5.19
CA ALA A 207 5.03 10.68 4.49
C ALA A 207 5.01 9.15 4.30
N GLY A 208 4.57 8.40 5.30
CA GLY A 208 4.48 6.94 5.21
C GLY A 208 3.43 6.47 4.23
N LEU A 209 2.26 7.13 4.21
CA LEU A 209 1.20 6.83 3.26
C LEU A 209 1.62 7.19 1.83
N ARG A 210 2.30 8.33 1.63
CA ARG A 210 2.86 8.71 0.32
C ARG A 210 3.91 7.72 -0.15
N ALA A 211 4.80 7.26 0.74
CA ALA A 211 5.81 6.24 0.41
C ALA A 211 5.17 4.92 -0.03
N LEU A 212 4.19 4.42 0.72
CA LEU A 212 3.46 3.20 0.37
C LEU A 212 2.70 3.37 -0.95
N THR A 213 2.03 4.49 -1.14
CA THR A 213 1.25 4.74 -2.37
C THR A 213 2.20 4.87 -3.58
N ALA A 214 3.30 5.60 -3.46
CA ALA A 214 4.32 5.72 -4.50
C ALA A 214 4.89 4.35 -4.89
N TRP A 215 5.13 3.46 -3.92
CA TRP A 215 5.54 2.09 -4.20
C TRP A 215 4.50 1.31 -5.03
N HIS A 216 3.21 1.45 -4.73
CA HIS A 216 2.16 0.79 -5.52
C HIS A 216 2.06 1.30 -6.95
N TYR A 217 2.41 2.57 -7.20
CA TYR A 217 2.49 3.07 -8.57
C TYR A 217 3.62 2.40 -9.38
N GLY A 218 4.61 1.78 -8.74
CA GLY A 218 5.63 0.96 -9.40
C GLY A 218 5.35 -0.54 -9.35
N TRP A 219 4.24 -0.96 -8.75
CA TRP A 219 3.88 -2.36 -8.62
C TRP A 219 3.11 -2.82 -9.85
N LYS A 220 3.63 -3.85 -10.52
CA LYS A 220 3.11 -4.35 -11.80
C LYS A 220 1.62 -4.67 -11.75
N ASP A 221 1.13 -5.34 -10.70
CA ASP A 221 -0.28 -5.73 -10.60
C ASP A 221 -1.21 -4.50 -10.50
N ALA A 222 -0.76 -3.43 -9.85
CA ALA A 222 -1.52 -2.19 -9.79
C ALA A 222 -1.51 -1.44 -11.13
N GLN A 223 -0.37 -1.42 -11.82
CA GLN A 223 -0.27 -0.86 -13.18
C GLN A 223 -1.18 -1.59 -14.17
N GLU A 224 -1.23 -2.92 -14.11
CA GLU A 224 -2.14 -3.73 -14.93
C GLU A 224 -3.61 -3.45 -14.59
N ALA A 225 -3.94 -3.25 -13.31
CA ALA A 225 -5.30 -3.01 -12.86
C ALA A 225 -5.82 -1.58 -13.12
N SER A 226 -4.96 -0.56 -13.12
CA SER A 226 -5.35 0.85 -13.28
C SER A 226 -4.93 1.49 -14.60
N GLY A 227 -4.15 0.79 -15.40
CA GLY A 227 -3.45 1.34 -16.57
C GLY A 227 -2.31 2.30 -16.18
N VAL A 228 -1.46 2.61 -17.17
CA VAL A 228 -0.24 3.43 -16.99
C VAL A 228 -0.30 4.84 -17.58
N SER A 229 -1.35 5.16 -18.35
CA SER A 229 -1.41 6.38 -19.16
C SER A 229 -1.55 7.69 -18.39
N TRP A 230 -1.89 7.65 -17.10
CA TRP A 230 -2.20 8.84 -16.29
C TRP A 230 -1.30 9.01 -15.05
N GLN A 231 -0.52 7.98 -14.71
CA GLN A 231 0.12 7.84 -13.40
C GLN A 231 1.38 8.70 -13.25
N VAL A 232 2.29 8.66 -14.24
CA VAL A 232 3.59 9.36 -14.23
C VAL A 232 3.48 10.85 -13.85
N PRO A 233 2.56 11.63 -14.42
CA PRO A 233 2.46 13.07 -14.15
C PRO A 233 2.12 13.44 -12.71
N ILE A 234 1.40 12.56 -12.02
CA ILE A 234 1.02 12.73 -10.62
C ILE A 234 2.14 12.19 -9.72
N LEU A 235 2.69 11.02 -10.06
CA LEU A 235 3.80 10.40 -9.35
C LEU A 235 5.05 11.27 -9.35
N ALA A 236 5.40 11.89 -10.49
CA ALA A 236 6.57 12.74 -10.62
C ALA A 236 6.58 13.90 -9.63
N ARG A 237 5.42 14.38 -9.16
CA ARG A 237 5.34 15.44 -8.13
C ARG A 237 5.95 15.05 -6.78
N LEU A 238 6.18 13.76 -6.55
CA LEU A 238 6.83 13.27 -5.32
C LEU A 238 8.36 13.20 -5.44
N LEU A 239 8.94 13.47 -6.62
CA LEU A 239 10.39 13.73 -6.72
C LEU A 239 10.79 15.00 -5.95
N GLU A 240 9.83 15.90 -5.70
CA GLU A 240 10.00 17.09 -4.87
C GLU A 240 9.44 16.90 -3.43
N ASP A 241 9.17 15.67 -3.00
CA ASP A 241 8.67 15.42 -1.63
C ASP A 241 9.70 15.86 -0.58
N PRO A 242 9.31 16.44 0.58
CA PRO A 242 10.27 16.80 1.62
C PRO A 242 11.05 15.60 2.20
N TYR A 243 10.52 14.38 2.09
CA TYR A 243 11.17 13.17 2.60
C TYR A 243 12.00 12.47 1.51
N SER A 244 13.30 12.31 1.79
CA SER A 244 14.24 11.60 0.90
C SER A 244 13.79 10.17 0.56
N ALA A 245 13.23 9.45 1.54
CA ALA A 245 12.68 8.11 1.32
C ALA A 245 11.53 8.11 0.31
N VAL A 246 10.63 9.10 0.36
CA VAL A 246 9.53 9.23 -0.60
C VAL A 246 10.09 9.54 -1.99
N ARG A 247 11.07 10.44 -2.11
CA ARG A 247 11.75 10.75 -3.37
C ARG A 247 12.42 9.51 -3.98
N PHE A 248 13.17 8.75 -3.17
CA PHE A 248 13.83 7.52 -3.60
C PHE A 248 12.84 6.47 -4.13
N ILE A 249 11.76 6.21 -3.38
CA ILE A 249 10.72 5.25 -3.78
C ILE A 249 10.01 5.71 -5.06
N THR A 250 9.75 7.02 -5.17
CA THR A 250 9.13 7.63 -6.35
C THR A 250 9.99 7.43 -7.59
N ALA A 251 11.29 7.74 -7.52
CA ALA A 251 12.20 7.54 -8.64
C ALA A 251 12.31 6.06 -9.04
N ARG A 252 12.41 5.15 -8.06
CA ARG A 252 12.39 3.70 -8.33
C ARG A 252 11.09 3.25 -9.01
N SER A 253 9.96 3.82 -8.60
CA SER A 253 8.65 3.47 -9.17
C SER A 253 8.48 4.05 -10.58
N LEU A 254 8.96 5.28 -10.84
CA LEU A 254 8.98 5.87 -12.18
C LEU A 254 9.78 5.03 -13.18
N ARG A 255 10.86 4.37 -12.73
CA ARG A 255 11.67 3.47 -13.58
C ARG A 255 10.94 2.22 -14.08
N SER A 256 9.73 1.93 -13.58
CA SER A 256 8.90 0.85 -14.11
C SER A 256 8.04 1.26 -15.32
N TYR A 257 8.05 2.53 -15.70
CA TYR A 257 7.27 3.06 -16.81
C TYR A 257 8.13 3.21 -18.07
N THR A 258 7.51 2.99 -19.23
CA THR A 258 8.19 3.02 -20.53
C THR A 258 8.86 4.37 -20.82
N GLY A 259 10.17 4.32 -21.08
CA GLY A 259 11.02 5.46 -21.37
C GLY A 259 11.66 6.11 -20.13
N LEU A 260 11.38 5.60 -18.93
CA LEU A 260 11.91 6.09 -17.66
C LEU A 260 12.82 5.09 -16.94
N GLU A 261 13.12 3.95 -17.57
CA GLU A 261 13.92 2.86 -16.99
C GLU A 261 15.28 3.35 -16.46
N ASP A 262 15.91 4.25 -17.22
CA ASP A 262 17.21 4.86 -16.91
C ASP A 262 17.08 6.26 -16.30
N LEU A 263 15.96 6.58 -15.64
CA LEU A 263 15.78 7.87 -14.98
C LEU A 263 16.89 8.10 -13.94
N ASP A 264 17.85 8.95 -14.31
CA ASP A 264 18.90 9.43 -13.42
C ASP A 264 18.31 10.47 -12.46
N PHE A 265 18.42 10.19 -11.17
CA PHE A 265 17.83 11.00 -10.11
C PHE A 265 18.57 10.77 -8.80
N ASP A 266 19.18 11.84 -8.29
CA ASP A 266 19.72 11.87 -6.94
C ASP A 266 18.70 12.48 -5.97
N PHE A 267 18.17 11.62 -5.09
CA PHE A 267 17.16 11.97 -4.10
C PHE A 267 17.72 12.82 -2.94
N LEU A 268 19.04 13.04 -2.86
CA LEU A 268 19.71 13.88 -1.86
C LEU A 268 20.21 15.22 -2.44
N ASP A 269 20.05 15.43 -3.75
CA ASP A 269 20.48 16.64 -4.45
C ASP A 269 19.64 17.88 -4.09
N GLU A 270 19.81 18.99 -4.80
CA GLU A 270 19.05 20.22 -4.58
C GLU A 270 17.70 20.29 -5.32
N ALA A 271 16.80 21.16 -4.84
CA ALA A 271 15.44 21.29 -5.35
C ALA A 271 15.34 21.62 -6.85
N SER A 272 16.31 22.37 -7.39
CA SER A 272 16.47 22.66 -8.82
C SER A 272 16.66 21.39 -9.65
N SER A 273 17.49 20.46 -9.18
CA SER A 273 17.75 19.16 -9.81
C SER A 273 16.50 18.28 -9.80
N TRP A 274 15.78 18.26 -8.67
CA TRP A 274 14.52 17.52 -8.57
C TRP A 274 13.46 18.04 -9.54
N LYS A 275 13.26 19.36 -9.60
CA LYS A 275 12.32 19.98 -10.54
C LYS A 275 12.65 19.65 -11.99
N THR A 276 13.93 19.68 -12.37
CA THR A 276 14.38 19.28 -13.71
C THR A 276 14.02 17.83 -14.02
N SER A 277 14.12 16.95 -13.02
CA SER A 277 13.75 15.53 -13.16
C SER A 277 12.24 15.33 -13.32
N VAL A 278 11.42 16.15 -12.65
CA VAL A 278 9.97 16.20 -12.89
C VAL A 278 9.66 16.58 -14.34
N GLU A 279 10.28 17.65 -14.84
CA GLU A 279 10.07 18.14 -16.22
C GLU A 279 10.47 17.07 -17.25
N LYS A 280 11.59 16.37 -17.03
CA LYS A 280 12.00 15.23 -17.88
C LYS A 280 10.99 14.09 -17.85
N ALA A 281 10.51 13.70 -16.67
CA ALA A 281 9.54 12.61 -16.54
C ALA A 281 8.23 12.94 -17.27
N LEU A 282 7.78 14.20 -17.19
CA LEU A 282 6.60 14.69 -17.91
C LEU A 282 6.81 14.66 -19.43
N ALA A 283 7.97 15.10 -19.91
CA ALA A 283 8.29 15.10 -21.35
C ALA A 283 8.33 13.68 -21.93
N VAL A 284 8.88 12.71 -21.19
CA VAL A 284 8.85 11.30 -21.60
C VAL A 284 7.41 10.81 -21.66
N TRP A 285 6.62 11.02 -20.60
CA TRP A 285 5.20 10.61 -20.57
C TRP A 285 4.41 11.17 -21.75
N GLU A 286 4.62 12.44 -22.14
CA GLU A 286 3.95 13.06 -23.28
C GLU A 286 4.23 12.36 -24.61
N THR A 287 5.38 11.73 -24.76
CA THR A 287 5.82 11.08 -26.01
C THR A 287 5.61 9.57 -26.03
N THR A 288 5.63 8.90 -24.87
CA THR A 288 5.58 7.43 -24.79
C THR A 288 4.25 6.87 -24.32
N GLN A 289 3.61 7.49 -23.33
CA GLN A 289 2.47 6.89 -22.60
C GLN A 289 1.14 7.64 -22.84
N LYS A 290 1.21 8.93 -23.20
CA LYS A 290 0.02 9.77 -23.42
C LYS A 290 -0.86 9.27 -24.56
N ALA A 291 -0.28 8.66 -25.59
CA ALA A 291 -1.00 8.16 -26.76
C ALA A 291 -1.67 6.80 -26.51
N GLU A 292 -1.34 6.10 -25.42
CA GLU A 292 -1.64 4.68 -25.28
C GLU A 292 -3.09 4.34 -24.91
N ASN A 293 -3.93 5.26 -24.41
CA ASN A 293 -5.39 5.08 -24.34
C ASN A 293 -6.14 6.28 -23.72
N GLN A 294 -7.43 6.34 -24.02
CA GLN A 294 -8.38 7.31 -23.46
C GLN A 294 -8.56 7.07 -21.96
N ILE A 295 -8.16 8.04 -21.13
CA ILE A 295 -8.47 8.02 -19.69
C ILE A 295 -10.00 8.07 -19.56
N LEU A 296 -10.63 6.99 -19.07
CA LEU A 296 -12.09 6.86 -19.03
C LEU A 296 -12.73 7.97 -18.18
N GLU A 297 -12.13 8.26 -17.03
CA GLU A 297 -12.63 9.18 -16.03
C GLU A 297 -11.53 10.18 -15.62
N PRO A 298 -11.14 11.10 -16.53
CA PRO A 298 -9.95 11.95 -16.36
C PRO A 298 -10.00 12.79 -15.09
N GLN A 299 -11.20 13.20 -14.69
CA GLN A 299 -11.41 14.04 -13.51
C GLN A 299 -11.05 13.32 -12.20
N ARG A 300 -11.16 11.98 -12.15
CA ARG A 300 -10.76 11.19 -10.96
C ARG A 300 -9.27 11.28 -10.70
N VAL A 301 -8.49 11.47 -11.76
CA VAL A 301 -7.02 11.50 -11.74
C VAL A 301 -6.46 12.89 -12.05
N LEU A 302 -7.25 13.94 -11.79
CA LEU A 302 -6.83 15.36 -11.90
C LEU A 302 -6.52 15.83 -13.32
N PHE A 303 -7.16 15.22 -14.31
CA PHE A 303 -7.17 15.71 -15.67
C PHE A 303 -8.48 16.46 -15.95
N LYS A 304 -8.39 17.61 -16.64
CA LYS A 304 -9.55 18.34 -17.17
C LYS A 304 -10.15 17.63 -18.39
N SER A 305 -9.28 17.02 -19.20
CA SER A 305 -9.58 16.20 -20.36
C SER A 305 -8.47 15.13 -20.49
N SER A 306 -8.62 14.13 -21.36
CA SER A 306 -7.60 13.08 -21.54
C SER A 306 -6.19 13.59 -21.90
N ALA A 307 -6.03 14.88 -22.26
CA ALA A 307 -4.76 15.47 -22.66
C ALA A 307 -4.27 16.64 -21.78
N GLU A 308 -5.07 17.12 -20.81
CA GLU A 308 -4.76 18.34 -20.03
C GLU A 308 -4.93 18.12 -18.52
N PHE A 309 -3.90 18.44 -17.73
CA PHE A 309 -3.94 18.41 -16.26
C PHE A 309 -4.69 19.59 -15.66
N ASP A 310 -5.35 19.36 -14.53
CA ASP A 310 -5.78 20.42 -13.62
C ASP A 310 -4.65 20.80 -12.67
N GLU A 311 -3.64 21.52 -13.19
CA GLU A 311 -2.50 22.04 -12.42
C GLU A 311 -2.89 22.87 -11.20
N ARG A 312 -4.04 23.54 -11.25
CA ARG A 312 -4.57 24.31 -10.14
C ARG A 312 -5.07 23.37 -9.04
N LEU A 313 -5.81 22.32 -9.40
CA LEU A 313 -6.28 21.32 -8.45
C LEU A 313 -5.12 20.52 -7.84
N ILE A 314 -4.13 20.12 -8.64
CA ILE A 314 -2.91 19.45 -8.15
C ILE A 314 -2.21 20.33 -7.09
N ARG A 315 -1.96 21.61 -7.40
CA ARG A 315 -1.37 22.55 -6.43
C ARG A 315 -2.22 22.73 -5.18
N ALA A 316 -3.54 22.77 -5.32
CA ALA A 316 -4.47 22.86 -4.18
C ALA A 316 -4.49 21.59 -3.32
N MET A 317 -4.17 20.42 -3.88
CA MET A 317 -4.01 19.18 -3.11
C MET A 317 -2.66 19.14 -2.41
N LEU A 318 -1.58 19.51 -3.12
CA LEU A 318 -0.23 19.58 -2.55
C LEU A 318 -0.14 20.56 -1.37
N SER A 319 -0.88 21.67 -1.41
CA SER A 319 -0.93 22.62 -0.27
C SER A 319 -1.62 22.05 0.98
N LYS A 320 -2.38 20.96 0.84
CA LYS A 320 -3.03 20.24 1.94
C LYS A 320 -2.24 19.00 2.38
N ARG A 321 -1.00 18.83 1.90
CA ARG A 321 -0.12 17.71 2.26
C ARG A 321 0.19 17.70 3.75
N VAL A 322 0.05 16.53 4.38
CA VAL A 322 0.45 16.33 5.77
C VAL A 322 1.97 16.17 5.85
N ASN A 323 2.65 17.22 6.30
CA ASN A 323 4.12 17.29 6.47
C ASN A 323 4.57 17.10 7.92
N LEU A 324 3.85 16.28 8.69
CA LEU A 324 4.23 15.95 10.07
C LEU A 324 5.57 15.21 10.09
N SER A 325 6.47 15.59 11.01
CA SER A 325 7.71 14.86 11.28
C SER A 325 7.39 13.41 11.66
N MET A 326 8.02 12.48 10.94
CA MET A 326 7.78 11.04 11.04
C MET A 326 9.11 10.29 11.02
N ASP A 327 9.23 9.30 11.90
CA ASP A 327 10.39 8.42 11.97
C ASP A 327 9.93 6.95 12.01
N LEU A 328 9.79 6.37 10.80
CA LEU A 328 9.33 4.99 10.59
C LEU A 328 10.46 4.00 10.87
N GLN A 329 10.91 3.96 12.12
CA GLN A 329 11.92 3.02 12.59
C GLN A 329 11.33 1.61 12.72
N GLU A 330 11.97 0.69 12.01
CA GLU A 330 11.85 -0.76 12.20
C GLU A 330 12.23 -1.18 13.63
#